data_AF-B7PR36-F1
#
_entry.id   AF-B7PR36-F1
#
_cell.length_a   1.000
_cell.length_b   1.000
_cell.length_c   1.000
_cell.angle_alpha   90.00
_cell.angle_beta   90.00
_cell.angle_gamma   90.00
#
_symmetry.space_group_name_H-M   'P 1'
#
loop_
_entity.id
_entity.type
_entity.pdbx_description
1 polymer ?
#
loop_
_entity_poly.entity_id
_entity_poly.type
_entity_poly.pdbx_seq_one_letter_code
_entity_poly.pdbx_strand_id
1 'polypeptide(L)'
;NVLIKSVGALFRVAHQCSRLAPPIFLGLSHIHTSARLNAEPLKKKKRLDPAILRMREERRKRRIEKGIRQLKKHAKKHKPIEEMEVAPKLQKEIGLRHRTLPVLDHETCQLREAMQRAWTVYCKRMHENEASMMERVVAAQQKALDMLQEESPELYQAAVQVTMLCQLTRL
;
A
#
# COMPACT_ATOMS: atom_id res chain seq x y z
N ASN A 1 15.63 25.11 -1.32
CA ASN A 1 16.72 24.33 -0.70
C ASN A 1 16.17 23.23 0.18
N VAL A 2 16.22 22.00 -0.37
CA VAL A 2 16.60 20.76 0.34
C VAL A 2 15.71 20.44 1.56
N LEU A 3 14.90 19.38 1.63
CA LEU A 3 14.90 18.08 1.00
C LEU A 3 13.65 17.36 1.52
N ILE A 4 13.12 16.49 0.68
CA ILE A 4 12.12 15.46 0.95
C ILE A 4 12.28 14.85 2.35
N LYS A 5 11.20 14.82 3.14
CA LYS A 5 11.09 13.94 4.30
C LYS A 5 9.89 13.02 4.11
N SER A 6 10.21 11.82 3.63
CA SER A 6 9.37 10.64 3.60
C SER A 6 8.83 10.29 4.99
N VAL A 7 7.54 9.97 5.05
CA VAL A 7 6.92 8.95 5.90
C VAL A 7 7.21 9.07 7.41
N GLY A 8 6.35 9.83 8.09
CA GLY A 8 5.78 9.32 9.33
C GLY A 8 4.85 8.14 9.00
N ALA A 9 4.53 7.22 9.88
CA ALA A 9 4.82 7.10 11.28
C ALA A 9 4.23 5.75 11.69
N LEU A 10 5.03 4.99 12.42
CA LEU A 10 4.66 4.51 13.75
C LEU A 10 3.38 3.67 13.87
N PHE A 11 3.58 2.37 14.05
CA PHE A 11 3.26 1.77 15.34
C PHE A 11 4.24 0.62 15.61
N ARG A 12 5.21 0.85 16.51
CA ARG A 12 5.22 0.35 17.90
C ARG A 12 5.62 -1.15 17.89
N VAL A 13 6.75 -1.56 18.44
CA VAL A 13 7.07 -1.57 19.88
C VAL A 13 8.59 -1.56 20.07
N ALA A 14 9.03 -0.81 21.07
CA ALA A 14 10.40 -0.68 21.51
C ALA A 14 11.05 -2.04 21.85
N HIS A 15 12.20 -2.28 21.24
CA HIS A 15 13.25 -3.08 21.82
C HIS A 15 13.87 -2.28 22.98
N GLN A 16 13.61 -2.68 24.22
CA GLN A 16 14.36 -2.16 25.36
C GLN A 16 15.58 -3.06 25.59
N CYS A 17 16.70 -2.61 25.06
CA CYS A 17 18.03 -3.07 25.39
C CYS A 17 18.70 -1.95 26.19
N SER A 18 18.40 -1.85 27.49
CA SER A 18 19.18 -1.02 28.40
C SER A 18 20.36 -1.84 28.91
N ARG A 19 21.48 -1.69 28.21
CA ARG A 19 22.82 -1.86 28.78
C ARG A 19 22.98 -0.79 29.88
N LEU A 20 22.95 -1.21 31.13
CA LEU A 20 23.53 -0.46 32.24
C LEU A 20 24.46 -1.43 32.98
N ALA A 21 25.72 -1.02 33.11
CA ALA A 21 26.77 -1.78 33.75
C ALA A 21 26.39 -2.17 35.19
N PRO A 22 26.80 -3.34 35.68
CA PRO A 22 26.58 -3.70 37.08
C PRO A 22 27.45 -2.80 37.99
N PRO A 23 26.88 -2.26 39.08
CA PRO A 23 27.67 -1.55 40.09
C PRO A 23 28.62 -2.53 40.77
N ILE A 24 29.84 -2.07 40.96
CA ILE A 24 30.92 -2.73 41.69
C ILE A 24 30.48 -2.80 43.16
N PHE A 25 29.83 -3.88 43.57
CA PHE A 25 29.67 -4.20 44.98
C PHE A 25 30.66 -5.29 45.34
N LEU A 26 31.77 -4.89 45.96
CA LEU A 26 32.71 -5.76 46.66
C LEU A 26 32.00 -6.33 47.90
N GLY A 27 31.14 -7.33 47.68
CA GLY A 27 30.55 -8.14 48.73
C GLY A 27 31.29 -9.48 48.77
N LEU A 28 31.78 -9.86 49.95
CA LEU A 28 32.26 -11.21 50.28
C LEU A 28 31.09 -12.24 50.24
N SER A 29 30.43 -12.40 49.10
CA SER A 29 29.38 -13.41 48.88
C SER A 29 29.81 -14.49 47.88
N HIS A 30 31.08 -14.48 47.45
CA HIS A 30 31.63 -15.45 46.51
C HIS A 30 32.55 -16.48 47.20
N ILE A 31 32.07 -17.05 48.31
CA ILE A 31 32.55 -18.38 48.72
C ILE A 31 31.41 -19.36 48.45
N HIS A 32 31.32 -19.82 47.21
CA HIS A 32 30.54 -21.02 46.91
C HIS A 32 31.34 -22.24 47.33
N THR A 33 31.09 -22.76 48.54
CA THR A 33 31.46 -24.14 48.89
C THR A 33 30.41 -25.12 48.34
N SER A 34 30.08 -25.04 47.04
CA SER A 34 29.45 -26.20 46.42
C SER A 34 30.52 -27.28 46.31
N ALA A 35 30.19 -28.51 46.71
CA ALA A 35 31.10 -29.63 46.53
C ALA A 35 31.59 -29.63 45.08
N ARG A 36 32.91 -29.78 44.84
CA ARG A 36 33.43 -30.07 43.50
C ARG A 36 32.82 -31.39 43.06
N LEU A 37 31.65 -31.33 42.44
CA LEU A 37 31.15 -32.44 41.65
C LEU A 37 32.14 -32.53 40.50
N ASN A 38 33.04 -33.50 40.61
CA ASN A 38 33.84 -33.98 39.49
C ASN A 38 32.86 -34.57 38.47
N ALA A 39 32.05 -33.71 37.84
CA ALA A 39 31.10 -34.11 36.83
C ALA A 39 31.93 -34.69 35.70
N GLU A 40 31.68 -35.96 35.38
CA GLU A 40 32.26 -36.59 34.21
C GLU A 40 32.06 -35.68 33.00
N PRO A 41 33.06 -35.54 32.11
CA PRO A 41 32.97 -34.65 30.97
C PRO A 41 31.65 -34.85 30.23
N LEU A 42 30.90 -33.75 30.05
CA LEU A 42 29.52 -33.77 29.55
C LEU A 42 29.42 -34.61 28.29
N LYS A 43 28.57 -35.65 28.33
CA LYS A 43 28.41 -36.58 27.21
C LYS A 43 28.09 -35.79 25.94
N LYS A 44 28.89 -36.01 24.88
CA LYS A 44 28.70 -35.36 23.58
C LYS A 44 27.25 -35.52 23.13
N LYS A 45 26.61 -34.40 22.78
CA LYS A 45 25.22 -34.39 22.30
C LYS A 45 25.08 -35.38 21.14
N LYS A 46 24.21 -36.37 21.32
CA LYS A 46 23.94 -37.38 20.30
C LYS A 46 23.34 -36.69 19.07
N ARG A 47 23.76 -37.12 17.87
CA ARG A 47 23.08 -36.73 16.63
C ARG A 47 21.64 -37.24 16.74
N LEU A 48 20.70 -36.39 16.38
CA LEU A 48 19.28 -36.77 16.37
C LEU A 48 19.04 -37.77 15.25
N ASP A 49 18.16 -38.73 15.51
CA ASP A 49 17.81 -39.74 14.51
C ASP A 49 17.33 -39.08 13.22
N PRO A 50 17.72 -39.61 12.04
CA PRO A 50 17.37 -39.00 10.75
C PRO A 50 15.85 -38.89 10.55
N ALA A 51 15.07 -39.82 11.12
CA ALA A 51 13.60 -39.77 11.10
C ALA A 51 13.05 -38.53 11.84
N ILE A 52 13.64 -38.16 12.98
CA ILE A 52 13.21 -37.00 13.78
C ILE A 52 13.52 -35.70 13.03
N LEU A 53 14.66 -35.63 12.34
CA LEU A 53 15.02 -34.47 11.50
C LEU A 53 14.05 -34.31 10.32
N ARG A 54 13.76 -35.38 9.59
CA ARG A 54 12.77 -35.38 8.50
C ARG A 54 11.39 -34.93 8.97
N MET A 55 10.92 -35.43 10.12
CA MET A 55 9.64 -34.99 10.70
C MET A 55 9.63 -33.50 11.06
N ARG A 56 10.73 -32.94 11.57
CA ARG A 56 10.83 -31.51 11.89
C ARG A 56 10.80 -30.63 10.64
N GLU A 57 11.51 -31.06 9.61
CA GLU A 57 11.52 -30.38 8.31
C GLU A 57 10.15 -30.42 7.65
N GLU A 58 9.48 -31.57 7.67
CA GLU A 58 8.13 -31.70 7.13
C GLU A 58 7.12 -30.81 7.87
N ARG A 59 7.21 -30.73 9.20
CA ARG A 59 6.43 -29.76 10.01
C ARG A 59 6.74 -28.30 9.67
N ARG A 60 7.97 -27.98 9.26
CA ARG A 60 8.35 -26.62 8.83
C ARG A 60 7.79 -26.32 7.44
N LYS A 61 7.91 -27.25 6.49
CA LYS A 61 7.34 -27.14 5.14
C LYS A 61 5.83 -26.94 5.19
N ARG A 62 5.11 -27.78 5.93
CA ARG A 62 3.64 -27.66 6.10
C ARG A 62 3.22 -26.32 6.70
N ARG A 63 4.00 -25.73 7.62
CA ARG A 63 3.73 -24.39 8.18
C ARG A 63 3.91 -23.28 7.15
N ILE A 64 5.02 -23.32 6.40
CA ILE A 64 5.33 -22.34 5.36
C ILE A 64 4.31 -22.42 4.23
N GLU A 65 3.95 -23.63 3.77
CA GLU A 65 2.93 -23.85 2.75
C GLU A 65 1.57 -23.27 3.16
N LYS A 66 1.15 -23.47 4.41
CA LYS A 66 -0.09 -22.87 4.94
C LYS A 66 -0.01 -21.34 4.94
N GLY A 67 1.12 -20.77 5.38
CA GLY A 67 1.35 -19.32 5.35
C GLY A 67 1.27 -18.76 3.92
N ILE A 68 1.92 -19.42 2.96
CA ILE A 68 1.86 -19.05 1.55
C ILE A 68 0.41 -19.13 1.02
N ARG A 69 -0.34 -20.19 1.35
CA ARG A 69 -1.75 -20.33 0.94
C ARG A 69 -2.62 -19.20 1.49
N GLN A 70 -2.43 -18.82 2.76
CA GLN A 70 -3.15 -17.71 3.38
C GLN A 70 -2.79 -16.37 2.74
N LEU A 71 -1.49 -16.07 2.59
CA LEU A 71 -1.01 -14.84 1.95
C LEU A 71 -1.52 -14.73 0.51
N LYS A 72 -1.49 -15.82 -0.27
CA LYS A 72 -2.07 -15.85 -1.62
C LYS A 72 -3.57 -15.59 -1.64
N LYS A 73 -4.32 -16.09 -0.65
CA LYS A 73 -5.78 -15.87 -0.53
C LYS A 73 -6.12 -14.43 -0.12
N HIS A 74 -5.30 -13.79 0.71
CA HIS A 74 -5.54 -12.44 1.21
C HIS A 74 -4.95 -11.34 0.33
N ALA A 75 -3.89 -11.61 -0.43
CA ALA A 75 -3.26 -10.63 -1.33
C ALA A 75 -4.22 -10.08 -2.40
N LYS A 76 -5.20 -10.88 -2.82
CA LYS A 76 -6.22 -10.47 -3.81
C LYS A 76 -7.48 -9.85 -3.20
N LYS A 77 -7.57 -9.80 -1.87
CA LYS A 77 -8.73 -9.22 -1.19
C LYS A 77 -8.45 -7.75 -0.95
N HIS A 78 -9.11 -6.90 -1.73
CA HIS A 78 -9.11 -5.47 -1.48
C HIS A 78 -9.85 -5.17 -0.17
N LYS A 79 -9.51 -4.05 0.46
CA LYS A 79 -10.31 -3.53 1.56
C LYS A 79 -11.68 -3.13 0.98
N PRO A 80 -12.80 -3.42 1.67
CA PRO A 80 -14.11 -2.96 1.22
C PRO A 80 -14.13 -1.42 1.17
N ILE A 81 -14.87 -0.86 0.20
CA ILE A 81 -15.05 0.59 0.03
C ILE A 81 -16.37 0.96 0.70
N GLU A 82 -16.29 1.57 1.88
CA GLU A 82 -17.45 1.84 2.73
C GLU A 82 -18.47 2.79 2.08
N GLU A 83 -18.03 3.74 1.25
CA GLU A 83 -18.89 4.74 0.60
C GLU A 83 -19.76 4.15 -0.52
N MET A 84 -19.30 3.07 -1.15
CA MET A 84 -20.05 2.39 -2.21
C MET A 84 -21.17 1.51 -1.65
N GLU A 85 -21.04 1.06 -0.41
CA GLU A 85 -22.01 0.20 0.24
C GLU A 85 -23.01 1.02 1.07
N VAL A 86 -24.31 0.76 0.89
CA VAL A 86 -25.32 1.42 1.72
C VAL A 86 -25.23 0.87 3.14
N ALA A 87 -25.09 1.75 4.12
CA ALA A 87 -25.01 1.36 5.52
C ALA A 87 -26.23 0.51 5.94
N PRO A 88 -26.04 -0.64 6.61
CA PRO A 88 -27.13 -1.56 6.94
C PRO A 88 -28.17 -0.96 7.90
N LYS A 89 -27.79 0.09 8.66
CA LYS A 89 -28.72 0.86 9.48
C LYS A 89 -29.73 1.62 8.63
N LEU A 90 -29.26 2.30 7.58
CA LEU A 90 -30.11 3.06 6.67
C LEU A 90 -31.10 2.15 5.96
N GLN A 91 -30.68 0.94 5.57
CA GLN A 91 -31.56 -0.05 4.94
C GLN A 91 -32.76 -0.43 5.83
N LYS A 92 -32.54 -0.58 7.15
CA LYS A 92 -33.62 -0.86 8.10
C LYS A 92 -34.55 0.32 8.32
N GLU A 93 -34.01 1.53 8.21
CA GLU A 93 -34.74 2.78 8.46
C GLU A 93 -35.38 3.38 7.20
N ILE A 94 -35.26 2.74 6.02
CA ILE A 94 -35.78 3.25 4.74
C ILE A 94 -37.26 3.63 4.88
N GLY A 95 -38.08 2.77 5.48
CA GLY A 95 -39.52 3.02 5.65
C GLY A 95 -39.82 4.24 6.52
N LEU A 96 -39.02 4.48 7.57
CA LEU A 96 -39.17 5.63 8.47
C LEU A 96 -38.67 6.94 7.85
N ARG A 97 -37.64 6.86 7.00
CA ARG A 97 -36.99 8.01 6.36
C ARG A 97 -37.53 8.30 4.96
N HIS A 98 -38.52 7.54 4.49
CA HIS A 98 -39.07 7.69 3.16
C HIS A 98 -39.81 9.02 3.00
N ARG A 99 -39.39 9.84 2.05
CA ARG A 99 -40.08 11.09 1.67
C ARG A 99 -40.95 10.82 0.46
N THR A 100 -42.25 11.05 0.57
CA THR A 100 -43.17 10.98 -0.58
C THR A 100 -42.86 12.11 -1.56
N LEU A 101 -42.50 11.76 -2.78
CA LEU A 101 -42.24 12.74 -3.84
C LEU A 101 -43.57 13.23 -4.43
N PRO A 102 -43.71 14.53 -4.73
CA PRO A 102 -44.87 15.03 -5.45
C PRO A 102 -44.85 14.53 -6.90
N VAL A 103 -46.04 14.33 -7.47
CA VAL A 103 -46.17 14.05 -8.92
C VAL A 103 -45.74 15.31 -9.67
N LEU A 104 -44.84 15.13 -10.64
CA LEU A 104 -44.33 16.23 -11.45
C LEU A 104 -45.33 16.58 -12.54
N ASP A 105 -45.51 17.87 -12.77
CA ASP A 105 -46.31 18.38 -13.88
C ASP A 105 -45.59 18.17 -15.23
N HIS A 106 -46.37 18.05 -16.31
CA HIS A 106 -45.84 17.78 -17.64
C HIS A 106 -44.84 18.86 -18.09
N GLU A 107 -45.15 20.13 -17.85
CA GLU A 107 -44.27 21.26 -18.19
C GLU A 107 -42.93 21.18 -17.46
N THR A 108 -42.95 20.77 -16.18
CA THR A 108 -41.72 20.62 -15.40
C THR A 108 -40.84 19.48 -15.91
N CYS A 109 -41.45 18.40 -16.41
CA CYS A 109 -40.73 17.30 -17.04
C CYS A 109 -40.09 17.74 -18.36
N GLN A 110 -40.84 18.43 -19.23
CA GLN A 110 -40.32 18.95 -20.49
C GLN A 110 -39.14 19.92 -20.27
N LEU A 111 -39.25 20.81 -19.28
CA LEU A 111 -38.18 21.74 -18.93
C LEU A 111 -36.91 21.01 -18.50
N ARG A 112 -37.03 19.98 -17.65
CA ARG A 112 -35.90 19.16 -17.21
C ARG A 112 -35.25 18.44 -18.38
N GLU A 113 -36.03 17.89 -19.29
CA GLU A 113 -35.51 17.25 -20.50
C GLU A 113 -34.75 18.24 -21.39
N ALA A 114 -35.32 19.43 -21.62
CA ALA A 114 -34.67 20.48 -22.39
C ALA A 114 -33.35 20.92 -21.74
N MET A 115 -33.33 21.09 -20.42
CA MET A 115 -32.11 21.38 -19.64
C MET A 115 -31.07 20.27 -19.77
N GLN A 116 -31.48 19.00 -19.66
CA GLN A 116 -30.58 17.86 -19.81
C GLN A 116 -29.96 17.82 -21.22
N ARG A 117 -30.77 18.04 -22.27
CA ARG A 117 -30.28 18.12 -23.65
C ARG A 117 -29.27 19.26 -23.80
N ALA A 118 -29.60 20.47 -23.31
CA ALA A 118 -28.69 21.61 -23.34
C ALA A 118 -27.37 21.33 -22.59
N TRP A 119 -27.46 20.68 -21.42
CA TRP A 119 -26.30 20.28 -20.63
C TRP A 119 -25.40 19.30 -21.39
N THR A 120 -25.97 18.28 -22.03
CA THR A 120 -25.17 17.32 -22.81
C THR A 120 -24.43 17.98 -23.97
N VAL A 121 -25.08 18.92 -24.67
CA VAL A 121 -24.45 19.71 -25.74
C VAL A 121 -23.32 20.57 -25.19
N TYR A 122 -23.53 21.20 -24.03
CA TYR A 122 -22.50 21.99 -23.36
C TYR A 122 -21.29 21.14 -22.96
N CYS A 123 -21.49 20.01 -22.28
CA CYS A 123 -20.42 19.10 -21.88
C CYS A 123 -19.63 18.58 -23.10
N LYS A 124 -20.33 18.22 -24.18
CA LYS A 124 -19.69 17.81 -25.42
C LYS A 124 -18.74 18.90 -25.95
N ARG A 125 -19.21 20.14 -26.03
CA ARG A 125 -18.39 21.27 -26.49
C ARG A 125 -17.20 21.55 -25.56
N MET A 126 -17.38 21.43 -24.25
CA MET A 126 -16.29 21.55 -23.29
C MET A 126 -15.21 20.49 -23.54
N HIS A 127 -15.60 19.23 -23.71
CA HIS A 127 -14.67 18.14 -24.01
C HIS A 127 -13.97 18.29 -25.36
N GLU A 128 -14.68 18.74 -26.40
CA GLU A 128 -14.08 19.02 -27.71
C GLU A 128 -13.03 20.16 -27.61
N ASN A 129 -13.31 21.19 -26.82
CA ASN A 129 -12.35 22.27 -26.57
C ASN A 129 -11.13 21.78 -25.79
N GLU A 130 -11.33 20.97 -24.75
CA GLU A 130 -10.25 20.36 -23.98
C GLU A 130 -9.38 19.45 -24.86
N ALA A 131 -10.00 18.63 -25.71
CA ALA A 131 -9.31 17.76 -26.66
C ALA A 131 -8.47 18.58 -27.66
N SER A 132 -9.05 19.62 -28.28
CA SER A 132 -8.32 20.50 -29.19
C SER A 132 -7.15 21.21 -28.49
N MET A 133 -7.31 21.61 -27.23
CA MET A 133 -6.22 22.20 -26.45
C MET A 133 -5.10 21.20 -26.21
N MET A 134 -5.42 19.97 -25.81
CA MET A 134 -4.43 18.90 -25.63
C MET A 134 -3.69 18.59 -26.93
N GLU A 135 -4.39 18.50 -28.06
CA GLU A 135 -3.78 18.29 -29.38
C GLU A 135 -2.77 19.39 -29.72
N ARG A 136 -3.11 20.66 -29.47
CA ARG A 136 -2.18 21.78 -29.69
C ARG A 136 -0.95 21.69 -28.81
N VAL A 137 -1.13 21.33 -27.53
CA VAL A 137 -0.01 21.17 -26.59
C VAL A 137 0.90 20.04 -27.05
N VAL A 138 0.35 18.89 -27.44
CA VAL A 138 1.13 17.74 -27.93
C VAL A 138 1.86 18.09 -29.24
N ALA A 139 1.20 18.75 -30.18
CA ALA A 139 1.83 19.18 -31.44
C ALA A 139 2.98 20.17 -31.18
N ALA A 140 2.80 21.12 -30.26
CA ALA A 140 3.85 22.05 -29.87
C ALA A 140 5.03 21.34 -29.18
N GLN A 141 4.75 20.36 -28.31
CA GLN A 141 5.77 19.53 -27.68
C GLN A 141 6.56 18.71 -28.70
N GLN A 142 5.89 18.06 -29.66
CA GLN A 142 6.53 17.31 -30.73
C GLN A 142 7.44 18.22 -31.56
N LYS A 143 6.91 19.36 -32.02
CA LYS A 143 7.71 20.33 -32.77
C LYS A 143 8.93 20.82 -31.98
N ALA A 144 8.79 21.05 -30.68
CA ALA A 144 9.91 21.44 -29.81
C ALA A 144 10.97 20.33 -29.71
N LEU A 145 10.56 19.06 -29.66
CA LEU A 145 11.48 17.92 -29.65
C LEU A 145 12.19 17.74 -30.99
N ASP A 146 11.50 17.93 -32.12
CA ASP A 146 12.10 17.86 -33.45
C ASP A 146 13.20 18.93 -33.61
N MET A 147 12.89 20.19 -33.23
CA MET A 147 13.89 21.27 -33.24
C MET A 147 15.07 20.98 -32.30
N LEU A 148 14.80 20.46 -31.10
CA LEU A 148 15.85 20.10 -30.15
C LEU A 148 16.76 19.00 -30.68
N GLN A 149 16.20 18.03 -31.42
CA GLN A 149 16.95 16.94 -32.03
C GLN A 149 17.88 17.43 -33.14
N GLU A 150 17.43 18.40 -33.95
CA GLU A 150 18.23 19.05 -34.99
C GLU A 150 19.39 19.88 -34.39
N GLU A 151 19.15 20.58 -33.28
CA GLU A 151 20.17 21.41 -32.61
C GLU A 151 21.17 20.60 -31.78
N SER A 152 20.69 19.64 -30.99
CA SER A 152 21.54 18.87 -30.06
C SER A 152 20.98 17.48 -29.71
N PRO A 153 21.61 16.39 -30.20
CA PRO A 153 21.11 15.04 -29.96
C PRO A 153 21.25 14.59 -28.49
N GLU A 154 22.24 15.12 -27.76
CA GLU A 154 22.46 14.77 -26.35
C GLU A 154 21.34 15.29 -25.44
N LEU A 155 20.87 16.53 -25.66
CA LEU A 155 19.77 17.11 -24.88
C LEU A 155 18.44 16.44 -25.21
N TYR A 156 18.22 16.06 -26.46
CA TYR A 156 17.06 15.26 -26.84
C TYR A 156 17.01 13.93 -26.07
N GLN A 157 18.13 13.20 -26.02
CA GLN A 157 18.22 11.95 -25.27
C GLN A 157 17.96 12.15 -23.78
N ALA A 158 18.40 13.27 -23.20
CA ALA A 158 18.10 13.61 -21.81
C ALA A 158 16.62 13.96 -21.59
N ALA A 159 15.98 14.67 -22.54
CA ALA A 159 14.59 15.12 -22.44
C ALA A 159 13.57 13.98 -22.58
N VAL A 160 13.85 12.97 -23.41
CA VAL A 160 12.95 11.83 -23.65
C VAL A 160 13.01 10.80 -22.50
N GLN A 161 14.04 10.85 -21.66
CA GLN A 161 14.15 9.94 -20.52
C GLN A 161 12.97 10.10 -19.55
N VAL A 162 12.25 9.00 -19.32
CA VAL A 162 11.17 8.95 -18.32
C VAL A 162 11.79 9.19 -16.95
N THR A 163 11.46 10.31 -16.33
CA THR A 163 11.92 10.63 -14.97
C THR A 163 11.47 9.55 -13.98
N MET A 164 12.33 9.20 -13.02
CA MET A 164 12.08 8.16 -12.01
C MET A 164 10.77 8.37 -11.23
N LEU A 165 10.26 9.61 -11.15
CA LEU A 165 8.98 9.94 -10.53
C LEU A 165 7.78 9.34 -11.27
N CYS A 166 7.83 9.20 -12.60
CA CYS A 166 6.78 8.57 -13.40
C CYS A 166 6.77 7.04 -13.32
N GLN A 167 7.81 6.39 -12.79
CA GLN A 167 7.82 4.94 -12.61
C GLN A 167 7.04 4.50 -11.36
N LEU A 168 6.92 5.37 -10.36
CA LEU A 168 6.25 5.09 -9.09
C LEU A 168 4.72 5.03 -9.21
N THR A 169 4.13 5.52 -10.31
CA THR A 169 2.68 5.48 -10.55
C THR A 169 2.22 4.21 -11.28
N ARG A 170 3.15 3.32 -11.64
CA ARG A 170 2.88 2.08 -12.39
C ARG A 170 2.89 0.80 -11.54
N LEU A 171 3.09 0.92 -10.22
CA LEU A 171 3.07 -0.16 -9.22
C LEU A 171 1.83 -0.03 -8.32
#